data_AF-A0A9E2Q4T3-F1
#
_entry.id   AF-A0A9E2Q4T3-F1
#
_cell.length_a   1.000
_cell.length_b   1.000
_cell.length_c   1.000
_cell.angle_alpha   90.00
_cell.angle_beta   90.00
_cell.angle_gamma   90.00
#
_symmetry.space_group_name_H-M   'P 1'
#
loop_
_entity.id
_entity.type
_entity.pdbx_description
1 polymer ?
#
loop_
_entity_poly.entity_id
_entity_poly.type
_entity_poly.pdbx_seq_one_letter_code
_entity_poly.pdbx_strand_id
1 'polypeptide(L)'
;MPQTTTQAEIERLERTALAELTDLLSGAAVCRVPADRAVRAKHLEGRAAALADLRRALAEPGAQLAAAIGQVDARWSSGPGGPLWDAYRTGGRQALAELAASTAEG
;
A
#
# COMPACT_ATOMS: atom_id res chain seq x y z
N MET A 1 -12.55 4.75 20.71
CA MET A 1 -11.39 5.61 20.43
C MET A 1 -10.86 5.30 19.01
N PRO A 2 -11.39 5.89 17.91
CA PRO A 2 -11.30 5.14 16.64
C PRO A 2 -10.54 5.77 15.44
N GLN A 3 -10.39 7.10 15.33
CA GLN A 3 -9.84 7.67 14.07
C GLN A 3 -8.35 7.99 14.10
N THR A 4 -7.82 8.52 15.21
CA THR A 4 -6.41 8.90 15.33
C THR A 4 -5.45 7.72 15.28
N THR A 5 -5.79 6.59 15.91
CA THR A 5 -4.98 5.37 15.89
C THR A 5 -4.88 4.77 14.49
N THR A 6 -5.97 4.78 13.73
CA THR A 6 -6.04 4.26 12.36
C THR A 6 -5.18 5.07 11.40
N GLN A 7 -5.22 6.41 11.50
CA GLN A 7 -4.44 7.27 10.62
C GLN A 7 -2.94 7.18 10.91
N ALA A 8 -2.56 7.14 12.19
CA ALA A 8 -1.17 6.93 12.59
C ALA A 8 -0.63 5.57 12.11
N GLU A 9 -1.46 4.53 12.12
CA GLU A 9 -1.10 3.21 11.64
C GLU A 9 -0.88 3.17 10.12
N ILE A 10 -1.78 3.80 9.35
CA ILE A 10 -1.62 3.95 7.90
C ILE A 10 -0.31 4.66 7.57
N GLU A 11 -0.01 5.77 8.24
CA GLU A 11 1.22 6.53 8.03
C GLU A 11 2.47 5.73 8.45
N ARG A 12 2.38 4.95 9.52
CA ARG A 12 3.48 4.07 9.97
C ARG A 12 3.77 2.99 8.92
N LEU A 13 2.75 2.32 8.39
CA LEU A 13 2.89 1.31 7.34
C LEU A 13 3.42 1.92 6.04
N GLU A 14 2.93 3.11 5.65
CA GLU A 14 3.38 3.83 4.45
C GLU A 14 4.87 4.16 4.54
N ARG A 15 5.31 4.75 5.66
CA ARG A 15 6.73 5.06 5.91
C ARG A 15 7.60 3.81 5.94
N THR A 16 7.12 2.71 6.50
CA THR A 16 7.86 1.45 6.56
C THR A 16 8.11 0.89 5.16
N ALA A 17 7.07 0.83 4.33
CA ALA A 17 7.21 0.39 2.93
C ALA A 17 8.16 1.29 2.12
N LEU A 18 8.12 2.61 2.32
CA LEU A 18 9.03 3.55 1.66
C LEU A 18 10.49 3.42 2.13
N ALA A 19 10.70 3.17 3.42
CA ALA A 19 12.03 2.94 3.97
C ALA A 19 12.64 1.64 3.42
N GLU A 20 11.87 0.55 3.43
CA GLU A 20 12.28 -0.72 2.83
C GLU A 20 12.54 -0.59 1.33
N LEU A 21 11.72 0.17 0.60
CA LEU A 21 11.92 0.41 -0.83
C LEU A 21 13.23 1.18 -1.07
N THR A 22 13.50 2.19 -0.24
CA THR A 22 14.73 3.01 -0.35
C THR A 22 15.97 2.18 -0.08
N ASP A 23 15.96 1.36 0.98
CA ASP A 23 17.04 0.43 1.29
C ASP A 23 17.23 -0.60 0.17
N LEU A 24 16.13 -1.20 -0.28
CA LEU A 24 16.12 -2.15 -1.38
C LEU A 24 16.59 -1.55 -2.69
N LEU A 25 16.43 -0.26 -2.96
CA LEU A 25 16.98 0.32 -4.18
C LEU A 25 18.42 0.79 -3.99
N SER A 26 18.83 1.13 -2.77
CA SER A 26 20.17 1.66 -2.45
C SER A 26 20.58 2.80 -3.40
N GLY A 27 19.62 3.65 -3.80
CA GLY A 27 19.82 4.74 -4.77
C GLY A 27 19.85 4.34 -6.25
N ALA A 28 19.70 3.05 -6.59
CA ALA A 28 19.59 2.58 -7.97
C ALA A 28 18.16 2.73 -8.53
N ALA A 29 18.05 2.98 -9.83
CA ALA A 29 16.77 2.89 -10.52
C ALA A 29 16.31 1.41 -10.60
N VAL A 30 14.99 1.17 -10.53
CA VAL A 30 14.39 -0.18 -10.65
C VAL A 30 14.85 -0.93 -11.91
N CYS A 31 15.12 -0.24 -13.01
CA CYS A 31 15.61 -0.87 -14.25
C CYS A 31 17.07 -1.35 -14.18
N ARG A 32 17.80 -1.03 -13.10
CA ARG A 32 19.21 -1.39 -12.89
C ARG A 32 19.41 -2.47 -11.83
N VAL A 33 18.35 -2.93 -11.18
CA VAL A 33 18.43 -3.99 -10.18
C VAL A 33 18.04 -5.34 -10.80
N PRO A 34 18.51 -6.47 -10.23
CA PRO A 34 18.05 -7.81 -10.62
C PRO A 34 16.53 -7.96 -10.60
N ALA A 35 16.00 -8.87 -11.42
CA ALA A 35 14.56 -9.00 -11.64
C ALA A 35 13.74 -9.30 -10.36
N ASP A 36 14.28 -10.14 -9.47
CA ASP A 36 13.70 -10.43 -8.16
C ASP A 36 13.64 -9.18 -7.27
N ARG A 37 14.72 -8.39 -7.28
CA ARG A 37 14.80 -7.11 -6.57
C ARG A 37 13.84 -6.08 -7.16
N ALA A 38 13.66 -6.06 -8.48
CA ALA A 38 12.69 -5.21 -9.17
C ALA A 38 11.23 -5.59 -8.81
N VAL A 39 10.91 -6.88 -8.76
CA VAL A 39 9.59 -7.40 -8.33
C VAL A 39 9.31 -6.99 -6.89
N ARG A 40 10.27 -7.19 -5.97
CA ARG A 40 10.11 -6.77 -4.57
C ARG A 40 9.99 -5.25 -4.42
N ALA A 41 10.75 -4.48 -5.19
CA ALA A 41 10.64 -3.03 -5.20
C ALA A 41 9.25 -2.57 -5.67
N LYS A 42 8.72 -3.18 -6.74
CA LYS A 42 7.35 -2.89 -7.19
C LYS A 42 6.29 -3.27 -6.17
N HIS A 43 6.46 -4.37 -5.48
CA HIS A 43 5.58 -4.75 -4.37
C HIS A 43 5.55 -3.71 -3.24
N LEU A 44 6.72 -3.25 -2.78
CA LEU A 44 6.83 -2.20 -1.75
C LEU A 44 6.27 -0.85 -2.24
N GLU A 45 6.53 -0.49 -3.50
CA GLU A 45 5.96 0.70 -4.15
C GLU A 45 4.42 0.63 -4.14
N GLY A 46 3.87 -0.55 -4.45
CA GLY A 46 2.43 -0.83 -4.41
C GLY A 46 1.84 -0.67 -3.01
N ARG A 47 2.50 -1.22 -1.99
CA ARG A 47 2.08 -1.06 -0.58
C ARG A 47 1.98 0.42 -0.20
N ALA A 48 3.04 1.18 -0.43
CA ALA A 48 3.08 2.60 -0.10
C ALA A 48 2.00 3.40 -0.85
N ALA A 49 1.84 3.16 -2.14
CA ALA A 49 0.86 3.87 -2.96
C ALA A 49 -0.59 3.56 -2.57
N ALA A 50 -0.93 2.31 -2.22
CA ALA A 50 -2.27 1.96 -1.76
C ALA A 50 -2.60 2.59 -0.40
N LEU A 51 -1.62 2.66 0.51
CA LEU A 51 -1.77 3.33 1.80
C LEU A 51 -1.94 4.84 1.65
N ALA A 52 -1.19 5.47 0.73
CA ALA A 52 -1.38 6.88 0.39
C ALA A 52 -2.76 7.13 -0.24
N ASP A 53 -3.25 6.24 -1.09
CA ASP A 53 -4.62 6.28 -1.65
C ASP A 53 -5.69 6.19 -0.56
N LEU A 54 -5.52 5.26 0.39
CA LEU A 54 -6.43 5.10 1.51
C LEU A 54 -6.42 6.35 2.41
N ARG A 55 -5.25 6.90 2.70
CA ARG A 55 -5.11 8.14 3.47
C ARG A 55 -5.84 9.31 2.79
N ARG A 56 -5.76 9.41 1.47
CA ARG A 56 -6.55 10.39 0.69
C ARG A 56 -8.05 10.14 0.81
N ALA A 57 -8.50 8.90 0.68
CA ALA A 57 -9.91 8.55 0.79
C ALA A 57 -10.48 8.85 2.19
N LEU A 58 -9.67 8.70 3.24
CA LEU A 58 -10.04 9.00 4.62
C LEU A 58 -10.02 10.48 4.98
N ALA A 59 -9.39 11.33 4.16
CA ALA A 59 -9.41 12.77 4.35
C ALA A 59 -10.78 13.39 4.01
N GLU A 60 -11.65 12.65 3.31
CA GLU A 60 -13.00 13.08 2.99
C GLU A 60 -13.88 13.12 4.27
N PRO A 61 -14.63 14.22 4.50
CA PRO A 61 -15.51 14.33 5.66
C PRO A 61 -16.52 13.18 5.74
N GLY A 62 -16.60 12.51 6.89
CA GLY A 62 -17.51 11.39 7.11
C GLY A 62 -17.06 10.05 6.50
N ALA A 63 -15.84 9.98 5.95
CA ALA A 63 -15.27 8.73 5.46
C ALA A 63 -15.19 7.69 6.59
N GLN A 64 -15.68 6.48 6.30
CA GLN A 64 -15.54 5.31 7.16
C GLN A 64 -14.44 4.41 6.62
N LEU A 65 -13.60 3.90 7.52
CA LEU A 65 -12.44 3.09 7.16
C LEU A 65 -12.79 1.88 6.30
N ALA A 66 -13.78 1.08 6.70
CA ALA A 66 -14.18 -0.11 5.95
C ALA A 66 -14.66 0.24 4.52
N ALA A 67 -15.43 1.32 4.37
CA ALA A 67 -15.89 1.79 3.07
C ALA A 67 -14.73 2.31 2.21
N ALA A 68 -13.80 3.07 2.81
CA ALA A 68 -12.62 3.57 2.12
C ALA A 68 -11.69 2.43 1.67
N ILE A 69 -11.46 1.41 2.51
CA ILE A 69 -10.72 0.21 2.14
C ILE A 69 -11.38 -0.50 0.95
N GLY A 70 -12.69 -0.72 1.00
CA GLY A 70 -13.41 -1.37 -0.10
C GLY A 70 -13.33 -0.60 -1.43
N GLN A 71 -13.46 0.73 -1.37
CA GLN A 71 -13.33 1.58 -2.56
C GLN A 71 -11.91 1.57 -3.13
N VAL A 72 -10.88 1.59 -2.27
CA VAL A 72 -9.49 1.55 -2.72
C VAL A 72 -9.17 0.15 -3.27
N ASP A 73 -9.53 -0.95 -2.61
CA ASP A 73 -9.27 -2.31 -3.11
C ASP A 73 -9.92 -2.53 -4.49
N ALA A 74 -11.15 -2.03 -4.69
CA ALA A 74 -11.81 -2.11 -5.99
C ALA A 74 -11.00 -1.43 -7.11
N ARG A 75 -10.42 -0.24 -6.86
CA ARG A 75 -9.56 0.44 -7.84
C ARG A 75 -8.26 -0.33 -8.11
N TRP A 76 -7.74 -1.02 -7.11
CA TRP A 76 -6.50 -1.79 -7.17
C TRP A 76 -6.68 -3.21 -7.72
N SER A 77 -7.92 -3.67 -7.90
CA SER A 77 -8.26 -4.99 -8.44
C SER A 77 -8.05 -5.15 -9.95
N SER A 78 -7.85 -4.04 -10.68
CA SER A 78 -7.71 -4.05 -12.14
C SER A 78 -6.57 -3.13 -12.60
N GLY A 79 -6.06 -3.37 -13.81
CA GLY A 79 -4.99 -2.55 -14.39
C GLY A 79 -4.13 -3.28 -15.43
N PRO A 80 -3.05 -2.65 -15.90
CA PRO A 80 -2.13 -3.24 -16.89
C PRO A 80 -1.52 -4.56 -16.42
N GLY A 81 -1.42 -5.56 -17.30
CA GLY A 81 -0.82 -6.85 -16.96
C GLY A 81 0.71 -6.83 -16.90
N GLY A 82 1.29 -7.88 -16.29
CA GLY A 82 2.72 -8.18 -16.32
C GLY A 82 3.36 -8.25 -14.93
N PRO A 83 4.49 -8.96 -14.76
CA PRO A 83 5.00 -9.35 -13.44
C PRO A 83 5.24 -8.17 -12.49
N LEU A 84 5.72 -7.05 -13.01
CA LEU A 84 5.97 -5.84 -12.22
C LEU A 84 4.67 -5.13 -11.81
N TRP A 85 3.67 -5.10 -12.68
CA TRP A 85 2.35 -4.55 -12.38
C TRP A 85 1.55 -5.45 -11.43
N ASP A 86 1.69 -6.77 -11.58
CA ASP A 86 1.10 -7.76 -10.69
C ASP A 86 1.70 -7.62 -9.28
N ALA A 87 3.02 -7.54 -9.16
CA ALA A 87 3.69 -7.32 -7.88
C ALA A 87 3.26 -6.01 -7.22
N TYR A 88 3.18 -4.93 -7.98
CA TYR A 88 2.67 -3.64 -7.51
C TYR A 88 1.24 -3.74 -6.98
N ARG A 89 0.31 -4.34 -7.73
CA ARG A 89 -1.06 -4.53 -7.25
C ARG A 89 -1.13 -5.43 -6.02
N THR A 90 -0.43 -6.55 -6.04
CA THR A 90 -0.39 -7.49 -4.90
C THR A 90 0.09 -6.80 -3.63
N GLY A 91 1.15 -5.98 -3.72
CA GLY A 91 1.62 -5.19 -2.60
C GLY A 91 0.54 -4.25 -2.06
N GLY A 92 -0.09 -3.48 -2.93
CA GLY A 92 -1.16 -2.57 -2.53
C GLY A 92 -2.34 -3.27 -1.84
N ARG A 93 -2.85 -4.36 -2.44
CA ARG A 93 -3.97 -5.12 -1.89
C ARG A 93 -3.64 -5.82 -0.56
N GLN A 94 -2.41 -6.31 -0.41
CA GLN A 94 -1.97 -6.89 0.87
C GLN A 94 -1.95 -5.85 1.99
N ALA A 95 -1.46 -4.63 1.74
CA ALA A 95 -1.47 -3.57 2.74
C ALA A 95 -2.90 -3.20 3.19
N LEU A 96 -3.86 -3.19 2.25
CA LEU A 96 -5.28 -2.96 2.56
C LEU A 96 -5.87 -4.12 3.39
N ALA A 97 -5.53 -5.37 3.06
CA ALA A 97 -5.99 -6.54 3.79
C ALA A 97 -5.45 -6.60 5.22
N GLU A 98 -4.18 -6.24 5.44
CA GLU A 98 -3.56 -6.16 6.77
C GLU A 98 -4.29 -5.16 7.67
N LEU A 99 -4.67 -4.00 7.12
CA LEU A 99 -5.45 -3.00 7.85
C LEU A 99 -6.88 -3.49 8.14
N ALA A 100 -7.53 -4.12 7.16
CA ALA A 100 -8.88 -4.67 7.35
C ALA A 100 -8.89 -5.72 8.47
N ALA A 101 -7.91 -6.63 8.50
CA ALA A 101 -7.76 -7.64 9.53
C ALA A 101 -7.51 -7.01 10.91
N SER A 102 -6.57 -6.06 11.00
CA SER A 102 -6.24 -5.36 12.25
C SER A 102 -7.44 -4.62 12.86
N THR A 103 -8.39 -4.20 12.03
CA THR A 103 -9.61 -3.51 12.48
C THR A 103 -10.79 -4.42 12.82
N ALA A 104 -10.74 -5.70 12.39
CA ALA A 104 -11.76 -6.68 12.73
C ALA A 104 -11.51 -7.33 14.11
N GLU A 105 -10.27 -7.28 14.60
CA GLU A 105 -9.85 -7.88 15.87
C GLU A 105 -9.90 -6.90 17.07
N GLY A 106 -10.15 -5.60 16.84
CA GLY A 106 -10.17 -4.56 17.87
C GLY A 106 -11.54 -3.95 18.12
#